data_AF-A0A959BJ74-F1
#
_entry.id   AF-A0A959BJ74-F1
#
_cell.length_a   1.000
_cell.length_b   1.000
_cell.length_c   1.000
_cell.angle_alpha   90.00
_cell.angle_beta   90.00
_cell.angle_gamma   90.00
#
_symmetry.space_group_name_H-M   'P 1'
#
loop_
_entity.id
_entity.type
_entity.pdbx_description
1 polymer ?
#
loop_
_entity_poly.entity_id
_entity_poly.type
_entity_poly.pdbx_seq_one_letter_code
_entity_poly.pdbx_strand_id
1 'polypeptide(L)'
;MSRLLIAFIPLFFLSCNSQEQPGKAVPEKQEANPPASKERALTLNPIYQQLHLAYGQYREPTIDGRRFKHSDIAPLVQRLEPPFEVKEAGQSIEGRSIYLAKIGNGPKTVLLWSQMHGDEPTATMALMDIFNFFSASDEFDPFRQRLLSALTLYFIPMLNPDGAEKFQRRNALDIDLNRDAMRLVTPEAQILKRVRDETQAQWGFNLHDQSAYYGVGNSPHTASVSFLAPAYNMDKEINESRGNAMRLIVLLGRLLQEHIPGKVAKYDDTFEPRAFGDNIQKWGTSTILIESGGLDGDPEKQELRQLHFTLLLAAFDAIASGAYQDAKIQDYEGIPFNNSNAFHDLILREVQIEKNGKWYTVDLGFRRIEIELNDSKEHYHRGSLSDIGDLSTFYAYEQFDARSYQAVPGKTYPSPFVSLDALRQQDIPTFLRQGYTTFQLTHLPFRSQWAELPIEATDAGKAPANEIRLNGNPSFLLQKEGRYHYAVINGYLYDLNNEEGIRERMR
;
A
#
# COMPACT_ATOMS: atom_id res chain seq x y z
N MET A 1 64.41 -44.89 33.29
CA MET A 1 64.51 -44.60 31.85
C MET A 1 63.56 -43.42 31.59
N SER A 2 63.95 -42.21 32.00
CA SER A 2 64.72 -41.19 31.25
C SER A 2 63.76 -40.30 30.45
N ARG A 3 63.53 -39.00 30.72
CA ARG A 3 64.06 -37.95 31.64
C ARG A 3 62.90 -36.92 31.81
N LEU A 4 62.56 -36.40 33.02
CA LEU A 4 63.12 -35.25 33.77
C LEU A 4 63.10 -33.92 32.95
N LEU A 5 62.72 -32.71 33.38
CA LEU A 5 62.56 -31.95 34.66
C LEU A 5 61.67 -30.70 34.33
N ILE A 6 60.78 -30.10 35.15
CA ILE A 6 60.85 -29.32 36.42
C ILE A 6 61.86 -28.14 36.46
N ALA A 7 61.35 -26.90 36.59
CA ALA A 7 61.79 -25.79 37.49
C ALA A 7 60.96 -24.51 37.13
N PHE A 8 60.16 -23.83 37.97
CA PHE A 8 60.34 -23.13 39.27
C PHE A 8 61.32 -21.94 39.29
N ILE A 9 60.74 -20.70 39.22
CA ILE A 9 60.91 -19.47 40.07
C ILE A 9 62.34 -18.90 40.25
N PRO A 10 62.61 -17.56 40.11
CA PRO A 10 62.13 -16.56 41.10
C PRO A 10 61.79 -15.12 40.69
N LEU A 11 61.00 -14.51 41.58
CA LEU A 11 60.82 -13.07 41.79
C LEU A 11 62.17 -12.37 42.02
N PHE A 12 62.33 -11.17 41.44
CA PHE A 12 63.17 -10.12 42.00
C PHE A 12 62.44 -8.78 41.95
N PHE A 13 62.27 -8.19 43.13
CA PHE A 13 61.99 -6.77 43.31
C PHE A 13 63.27 -5.98 42.99
N LEU A 14 63.15 -4.93 42.18
CA LEU A 14 64.07 -3.79 42.22
C LEU A 14 63.30 -2.51 41.94
N SER A 15 63.24 -1.68 42.98
CA SER A 15 62.86 -0.28 42.95
C SER A 15 64.08 0.52 42.49
N CYS A 16 63.91 1.45 41.54
CA CYS A 16 64.72 2.66 41.50
C CYS A 16 64.06 3.76 40.65
N ASN A 17 63.99 4.93 41.27
CA ASN A 17 63.59 6.23 40.74
C ASN A 17 64.50 6.68 39.60
N SER A 18 63.93 7.31 38.57
CA SER A 18 64.57 8.45 37.90
C SER A 18 63.51 9.41 37.38
N GLN A 19 63.55 10.63 37.90
CA GLN A 19 62.75 11.77 37.45
C GLN A 19 63.14 12.17 36.03
N GLU A 20 62.16 12.49 35.19
CA GLU A 20 62.31 13.49 34.13
C GLU A 20 61.00 14.25 33.92
N GLN A 21 61.15 15.52 33.57
CA GLN A 21 60.21 16.64 33.69
C GLN A 21 59.36 16.86 32.39
N PRO A 22 58.44 17.86 32.34
CA PRO A 22 57.10 17.69 31.76
C PRO A 22 56.98 17.99 30.26
N GLY A 23 56.22 17.16 29.56
CA GLY A 23 55.86 17.34 28.14
C GLY A 23 54.38 17.70 27.96
N LYS A 24 54.15 19.00 27.70
CA LYS A 24 53.05 19.64 26.94
C LYS A 24 51.72 18.87 26.80
N ALA A 25 50.68 19.44 27.41
CA ALA A 25 49.28 19.15 27.14
C ALA A 25 48.96 19.33 25.64
N VAL A 26 48.44 18.26 25.02
CA VAL A 26 47.74 18.31 23.74
C VAL A 26 46.30 18.73 24.05
N PRO A 27 45.71 19.72 23.35
CA PRO A 27 44.35 20.14 23.64
C PRO A 27 43.39 19.02 23.21
N GLU A 28 42.64 18.52 24.17
CA GLU A 28 41.47 17.69 23.97
C GLU A 28 40.50 18.46 23.06
N LYS A 29 40.30 18.00 21.83
CA LYS A 29 39.21 18.51 21.00
C LYS A 29 37.91 18.12 21.72
N GLN A 30 37.29 19.10 22.36
CA GLN A 30 35.87 19.04 22.72
C GLN A 30 35.07 18.87 21.42
N GLU A 31 34.76 17.64 21.07
CA GLU A 31 33.57 17.36 20.29
C GLU A 31 32.39 17.82 21.13
N ALA A 32 31.75 18.90 20.70
CA ALA A 32 30.49 19.35 21.25
C ALA A 32 29.45 18.26 20.97
N ASN A 33 29.24 17.38 21.94
CA ASN A 33 28.04 16.56 22.00
C ASN A 33 26.82 17.52 22.00
N PRO A 34 25.92 17.47 21.00
CA PRO A 34 24.68 18.21 21.10
C PRO A 34 23.81 17.60 22.21
N PRO A 35 23.02 18.42 22.93
CA PRO A 35 22.34 17.95 24.14
C PRO A 35 21.23 16.94 23.83
N ALA A 36 21.23 15.90 24.67
CA ALA A 36 20.15 15.04 25.16
C ALA A 36 18.96 14.68 24.24
N SER A 37 18.98 13.41 23.81
CA SER A 37 17.95 12.58 23.16
C SER A 37 16.50 12.61 23.71
N LYS A 38 16.20 13.38 24.77
CA LYS A 38 14.83 13.55 25.29
C LYS A 38 14.08 14.70 24.64
N GLU A 39 14.78 15.72 24.12
CA GLU A 39 14.15 16.85 23.42
C GLU A 39 13.79 16.53 21.96
N ARG A 40 14.48 15.56 21.34
CA ARG A 40 14.31 15.20 19.92
C ARG A 40 13.13 14.27 19.63
N ALA A 41 12.72 13.46 20.60
CA ALA A 41 11.58 12.54 20.46
C ALA A 41 10.22 13.18 20.78
N LEU A 42 10.20 14.34 21.45
CA LEU A 42 8.98 15.07 21.86
C LEU A 42 8.59 16.20 20.88
N THR A 43 9.38 16.47 19.84
CA THR A 43 9.20 17.62 18.92
C THR A 43 8.69 17.24 17.52
N LEU A 44 8.63 15.96 17.18
CA LEU A 44 8.13 15.49 15.87
C LEU A 44 6.60 15.68 15.74
N ASN A 45 5.86 15.37 16.80
CA ASN A 45 4.41 15.28 16.75
C ASN A 45 3.68 16.58 16.30
N PRO A 46 3.99 17.78 16.85
CA PRO A 46 3.16 18.97 16.60
C PRO A 46 3.12 19.43 15.14
N ILE A 47 4.24 19.38 14.42
CA ILE A 47 4.27 19.86 13.03
C ILE A 47 3.59 18.89 12.07
N TYR A 48 3.63 17.58 12.36
CA TYR A 48 2.95 16.58 11.54
C TYR A 48 1.44 16.64 11.71
N GLN A 49 0.96 16.88 12.92
CA GLN A 49 -0.46 17.15 13.14
C GLN A 49 -0.92 18.41 12.37
N GLN A 50 -0.11 19.47 12.38
CA GLN A 50 -0.41 20.68 11.60
C GLN A 50 -0.44 20.42 10.10
N LEU A 51 0.56 19.70 9.56
CA LEU A 51 0.60 19.33 8.13
C LEU A 51 -0.57 18.43 7.74
N HIS A 52 -0.93 17.47 8.59
CA HIS A 52 -2.08 16.59 8.35
C HIS A 52 -3.39 17.39 8.26
N LEU A 53 -3.59 18.36 9.17
CA LEU A 53 -4.76 19.25 9.16
C LEU A 53 -4.74 20.24 7.97
N ALA A 54 -3.55 20.70 7.56
CA ALA A 54 -3.39 21.63 6.43
C ALA A 54 -3.43 20.94 5.06
N TYR A 55 -3.50 19.60 4.99
CA TYR A 55 -3.44 18.81 3.75
C TYR A 55 -4.33 19.36 2.63
N GLY A 56 -5.57 19.75 2.95
CA GLY A 56 -6.54 20.25 1.97
C GLY A 56 -6.06 21.48 1.19
N GLN A 57 -5.08 22.24 1.70
CA GLN A 57 -4.49 23.39 1.02
C GLN A 57 -3.53 22.99 -0.12
N TYR A 58 -2.96 21.78 -0.04
CA TYR A 58 -1.93 21.31 -0.98
C TYR A 58 -2.41 20.21 -1.91
N ARG A 59 -3.57 19.61 -1.62
CA ARG A 59 -4.16 18.55 -2.46
C ARG A 59 -4.32 19.02 -3.91
N GLU A 60 -3.73 18.30 -4.86
CA GLU A 60 -3.96 18.51 -6.28
C GLU A 60 -5.43 18.20 -6.63
N PRO A 61 -6.22 19.19 -7.05
CA PRO A 61 -7.66 19.01 -7.26
C PRO A 61 -8.01 18.21 -8.52
N THR A 62 -7.12 18.12 -9.51
CA THR A 62 -7.39 17.38 -10.76
C THR A 62 -7.31 15.86 -10.62
N ILE A 63 -6.84 15.36 -9.48
CA ILE A 63 -6.76 13.93 -9.16
C ILE A 63 -7.81 13.63 -8.10
N ASP A 64 -8.92 13.03 -8.48
CA ASP A 64 -10.06 12.66 -7.62
C ASP A 64 -10.16 11.15 -7.36
N GLY A 65 -9.59 10.34 -8.24
CA GLY A 65 -9.50 8.89 -8.09
C GLY A 65 -8.10 8.34 -8.42
N ARG A 66 -7.94 7.03 -8.20
CA ARG A 66 -6.65 6.35 -8.35
C ARG A 66 -6.29 5.97 -9.79
N ARG A 67 -7.25 6.06 -10.72
CA ARG A 67 -7.07 5.70 -12.14
C ARG A 67 -6.81 6.96 -13.00
N PHE A 68 -5.56 7.43 -12.98
CA PHE A 68 -5.07 8.50 -13.87
C PHE A 68 -4.02 7.97 -14.85
N LYS A 69 -3.82 8.74 -15.92
CA LYS A 69 -2.90 8.43 -17.02
C LYS A 69 -1.62 9.26 -16.94
N HIS A 70 -0.64 8.88 -17.74
CA HIS A 70 0.55 9.69 -17.97
C HIS A 70 0.18 11.09 -18.46
N SER A 71 -0.82 11.20 -19.34
CA SER A 71 -1.33 12.48 -19.83
C SER A 71 -1.92 13.39 -18.75
N ASP A 72 -2.36 12.81 -17.62
CA ASP A 72 -2.93 13.56 -16.51
C ASP A 72 -1.82 14.04 -15.55
N ILE A 73 -0.75 13.26 -15.38
CA ILE A 73 0.36 13.55 -14.45
C ILE A 73 1.48 14.38 -15.09
N ALA A 74 1.88 14.06 -16.33
CA ALA A 74 3.02 14.72 -16.99
C ALA A 74 2.89 16.26 -17.03
N PRO A 75 1.73 16.85 -17.37
CA PRO A 75 1.57 18.31 -17.35
C PRO A 75 1.75 18.92 -15.95
N LEU A 76 1.37 18.21 -14.89
CA LEU A 76 1.51 18.67 -13.50
C LEU A 76 2.99 18.74 -13.07
N VAL A 77 3.83 17.82 -13.57
CA VAL A 77 5.26 17.82 -13.33
C VAL A 77 5.98 18.86 -14.19
N GLN A 78 5.58 19.00 -15.45
CA GLN A 78 6.21 19.95 -16.38
C GLN A 78 5.98 21.41 -16.00
N ARG A 79 4.85 21.73 -15.36
CA ARG A 79 4.52 23.10 -14.92
C ARG A 79 5.22 23.52 -13.63
N LEU A 80 6.05 22.67 -13.02
CA LEU A 80 6.77 23.03 -11.80
C LEU A 80 7.81 24.09 -12.11
N GLU A 81 7.66 25.24 -11.45
CA GLU A 81 8.55 26.39 -11.59
C GLU A 81 9.68 26.34 -10.55
N PRO A 82 10.74 27.17 -10.71
CA PRO A 82 11.76 27.34 -9.67
C PRO A 82 11.14 27.56 -8.28
N PRO A 83 11.66 26.91 -7.22
CA PRO A 83 12.98 26.28 -7.15
C PRO A 83 13.05 24.82 -7.64
N PHE A 84 12.00 24.28 -8.27
CA PHE A 84 12.12 22.98 -8.93
C PHE A 84 13.00 23.06 -10.18
N GLU A 85 13.81 22.02 -10.39
CA GLU A 85 14.49 21.73 -11.64
C GLU A 85 13.87 20.45 -12.21
N VAL A 86 13.17 20.55 -13.34
CA VAL A 86 12.54 19.40 -14.01
C VAL A 86 13.27 19.09 -15.30
N LYS A 87 13.59 17.80 -15.51
CA LYS A 87 14.11 17.31 -16.79
C LYS A 87 13.45 16.00 -17.19
N GLU A 88 13.39 15.74 -18.49
CA GLU A 88 13.09 14.40 -18.99
C GLU A 88 14.30 13.51 -18.72
N ALA A 89 14.11 12.46 -17.91
CA ALA A 89 15.14 11.49 -17.60
C ALA A 89 15.29 10.48 -18.75
N GLY A 90 14.23 10.21 -19.50
CA GLY A 90 14.23 9.32 -20.66
C GLY A 90 12.80 9.00 -21.05
N GLN A 91 12.61 7.93 -21.83
CA GLN A 91 11.29 7.51 -22.30
C GLN A 91 11.06 6.02 -22.00
N SER A 92 9.80 5.65 -21.80
CA SER A 92 9.34 4.27 -21.72
C SER A 92 9.43 3.56 -23.07
N ILE A 93 9.02 2.29 -23.09
CA ILE A 93 9.02 1.46 -24.30
C ILE A 93 8.10 2.00 -25.39
N GLU A 94 6.92 2.48 -25.02
CA GLU A 94 5.97 3.10 -25.95
C GLU A 94 6.26 4.60 -26.19
N GLY A 95 7.39 5.12 -25.70
CA GLY A 95 7.87 6.48 -25.99
C GLY A 95 7.30 7.58 -25.08
N ARG A 96 6.73 7.23 -23.92
CA ARG A 96 6.23 8.23 -22.95
C ARG A 96 7.35 8.75 -22.09
N SER A 97 7.43 10.07 -21.93
CA SER A 97 8.47 10.73 -21.14
C SER A 97 8.41 10.34 -19.66
N ILE A 98 9.57 10.00 -19.08
CA ILE A 98 9.77 9.79 -17.64
C ILE A 98 10.51 11.01 -17.11
N TYR A 99 9.89 11.74 -16.19
CA TYR A 99 10.45 12.98 -15.64
C TYR A 99 11.22 12.75 -14.34
N LEU A 100 12.28 13.54 -14.15
CA LEU A 100 12.98 13.72 -12.89
C LEU A 100 12.78 15.16 -12.42
N ALA A 101 12.11 15.33 -11.30
CA ALA A 101 12.02 16.61 -10.61
C ALA A 101 13.05 16.66 -9.48
N LYS A 102 13.76 17.77 -9.34
CA LYS A 102 14.73 18.04 -8.28
C LYS A 102 14.35 19.31 -7.53
N ILE A 103 14.53 19.33 -6.22
CA ILE A 103 14.41 20.56 -5.41
C ILE A 103 15.37 20.50 -4.20
N GLY A 104 15.81 21.67 -3.75
CA GLY A 104 16.72 21.80 -2.60
C GLY A 104 18.19 21.72 -3.02
N ASN A 105 19.06 22.15 -2.10
CA ASN A 105 20.50 22.25 -2.32
C ASN A 105 21.30 21.73 -1.12
N GLY A 106 20.66 21.00 -0.22
CA GLY A 106 21.28 20.48 0.98
C GLY A 106 22.16 19.24 0.73
N PRO A 107 23.08 18.94 1.66
CA PRO A 107 24.10 17.89 1.47
C PRO A 107 23.56 16.46 1.56
N LYS A 108 22.32 16.25 2.03
CA LYS A 108 21.70 14.92 2.14
C LYS A 108 20.82 14.67 0.91
N THR A 109 21.22 13.73 0.07
CA THR A 109 20.48 13.41 -1.15
C THR A 109 19.45 12.31 -0.91
N VAL A 110 18.22 12.55 -1.36
CA VAL A 110 17.08 11.61 -1.26
C VAL A 110 16.52 11.35 -2.65
N LEU A 111 16.34 10.08 -3.02
CA LEU A 111 15.68 9.67 -4.26
C LEU A 111 14.34 9.00 -3.93
N LEU A 112 13.28 9.44 -4.58
CA LEU A 112 11.95 8.86 -4.50
C LEU A 112 11.52 8.40 -5.89
N TRP A 113 10.94 7.22 -5.97
CA TRP A 113 10.29 6.76 -7.20
C TRP A 113 8.96 6.08 -6.86
N SER A 114 7.94 6.39 -7.65
CA SER A 114 6.61 5.79 -7.54
C SER A 114 6.19 5.13 -8.84
N GLN A 115 5.18 4.26 -8.72
CA GLN A 115 4.48 3.66 -9.84
C GLN A 115 5.43 2.96 -10.83
N MET A 116 6.40 2.21 -10.28
CA MET A 116 7.17 1.25 -11.07
C MET A 116 6.30 0.06 -11.50
N HIS A 117 5.25 -0.21 -10.74
CA HIS A 117 4.09 -0.94 -11.20
C HIS A 117 2.99 0.07 -11.54
N GLY A 118 2.37 -0.07 -12.72
CA GLY A 118 1.45 0.93 -13.25
C GLY A 118 0.13 1.05 -12.49
N ASP A 119 -0.27 0.00 -11.79
CA ASP A 119 -1.49 -0.13 -10.99
C ASP A 119 -1.32 0.30 -9.52
N GLU A 120 -0.20 0.94 -9.18
CA GLU A 120 0.15 1.36 -7.81
C GLU A 120 0.26 2.90 -7.69
N PRO A 121 -0.87 3.63 -7.80
CA PRO A 121 -0.91 5.09 -7.99
C PRO A 121 -0.80 5.94 -6.72
N THR A 122 -1.00 5.36 -5.52
CA THR A 122 -1.23 6.14 -4.28
C THR A 122 -0.14 7.17 -4.02
N ALA A 123 1.12 6.73 -4.12
CA ALA A 123 2.25 7.59 -3.86
C ALA A 123 2.42 8.67 -4.93
N THR A 124 2.13 8.38 -6.20
CA THR A 124 2.17 9.39 -7.27
C THR A 124 1.21 10.54 -6.98
N MET A 125 0.00 10.23 -6.46
CA MET A 125 -0.95 11.26 -6.03
C MET A 125 -0.37 12.12 -4.90
N ALA A 126 0.21 11.48 -3.88
CA ALA A 126 0.81 12.18 -2.75
C ALA A 126 2.03 13.03 -3.18
N LEU A 127 2.80 12.61 -4.18
CA LEU A 127 3.90 13.40 -4.73
C LEU A 127 3.41 14.69 -5.39
N MET A 128 2.26 14.67 -6.08
CA MET A 128 1.68 15.90 -6.64
C MET A 128 1.29 16.88 -5.53
N ASP A 129 0.75 16.37 -4.42
CA ASP A 129 0.42 17.20 -3.24
C ASP A 129 1.68 17.78 -2.58
N ILE A 130 2.76 17.00 -2.51
CA ILE A 130 4.07 17.47 -2.01
C ILE A 130 4.66 18.54 -2.91
N PHE A 131 4.47 18.46 -4.23
CA PHE A 131 4.92 19.51 -5.14
C PHE A 131 4.16 20.81 -4.93
N ASN A 132 2.85 20.74 -4.76
CA ASN A 132 2.03 21.89 -4.39
C ASN A 132 2.46 22.47 -3.03
N PHE A 133 2.76 21.61 -2.05
CA PHE A 133 3.31 22.03 -0.76
C PHE A 133 4.62 22.83 -0.92
N PHE A 134 5.60 22.33 -1.67
CA PHE A 134 6.87 23.05 -1.86
C PHE A 134 6.75 24.30 -2.75
N SER A 135 5.69 24.40 -3.55
CA SER A 135 5.42 25.56 -4.42
C SER A 135 4.61 26.66 -3.71
N ALA A 136 4.02 26.36 -2.55
CA ALA A 136 3.23 27.31 -1.78
C ALA A 136 4.11 28.32 -1.01
N SER A 137 3.50 29.45 -0.64
CA SER A 137 4.07 30.42 0.29
C SER A 137 3.04 30.75 1.37
N ASP A 138 3.31 30.28 2.58
CA ASP A 138 2.40 30.31 3.72
C ASP A 138 3.17 30.11 5.05
N GLU A 139 2.47 29.82 6.15
CA GLU A 139 3.06 29.64 7.48
C GLU A 139 4.13 28.53 7.57
N PHE A 140 4.17 27.58 6.64
CA PHE A 140 5.17 26.50 6.61
C PHE A 140 6.47 26.89 5.89
N ASP A 141 6.62 28.15 5.43
CA ASP A 141 7.83 28.60 4.72
C ASP A 141 9.13 28.36 5.51
N PRO A 142 9.20 28.62 6.83
CA PRO A 142 10.39 28.28 7.62
C PRO A 142 10.71 26.79 7.62
N PHE A 143 9.68 25.92 7.61
CA PHE A 143 9.85 24.48 7.55
C PHE A 143 10.37 24.04 6.18
N ARG A 144 9.79 24.55 5.08
CA ARG A 144 10.27 24.30 3.71
C ARG A 144 11.72 24.71 3.54
N GLN A 145 12.08 25.93 3.94
CA GLN A 145 13.45 26.44 3.81
C GLN A 145 14.47 25.58 4.55
N ARG A 146 14.13 25.13 5.76
CA ARG A 146 14.97 24.22 6.55
C ARG A 146 15.14 22.86 5.85
N LEU A 147 14.05 22.28 5.30
CA LEU A 147 14.15 21.03 4.54
C LEU A 147 15.04 21.21 3.30
N LEU A 148 14.80 22.24 2.49
CA LEU A 148 15.53 22.47 1.23
C LEU A 148 17.00 22.88 1.43
N SER A 149 17.35 23.40 2.62
CA SER A 149 18.74 23.67 3.00
C SER A 149 19.47 22.43 3.50
N ALA A 150 18.74 21.45 4.04
CA ALA A 150 19.31 20.21 4.56
C ALA A 150 19.33 19.08 3.53
N LEU A 151 18.39 19.08 2.60
CA LEU A 151 18.15 18.01 1.64
C LEU A 151 18.29 18.49 0.18
N THR A 152 18.71 17.57 -0.67
CA THR A 152 18.46 17.62 -2.12
C THR A 152 17.55 16.45 -2.47
N LEU A 153 16.32 16.76 -2.89
CA LEU A 153 15.29 15.77 -3.16
C LEU A 153 15.18 15.54 -4.68
N TYR A 154 15.15 14.27 -5.08
CA TYR A 154 14.94 13.81 -6.46
C TYR A 154 13.70 12.94 -6.52
N PHE A 155 12.80 13.21 -7.45
CA PHE A 155 11.54 12.50 -7.63
C PHE A 155 11.42 11.97 -9.06
N ILE A 156 11.11 10.68 -9.19
CA ILE A 156 10.56 10.08 -10.40
C ILE A 156 9.08 9.76 -10.11
N PRO A 157 8.14 10.66 -10.45
CA PRO A 157 6.74 10.51 -10.02
C PRO A 157 5.99 9.38 -10.71
N MET A 158 6.47 8.91 -11.87
CA MET A 158 5.87 7.80 -12.59
C MET A 158 6.95 7.09 -13.39
N LEU A 159 7.46 5.97 -12.87
CA LEU A 159 8.54 5.22 -13.53
C LEU A 159 8.02 4.35 -14.68
N ASN A 160 6.82 3.78 -14.56
CA ASN A 160 6.20 2.91 -15.56
C ASN A 160 4.95 3.56 -16.17
N PRO A 161 5.10 4.59 -17.02
CA PRO A 161 3.94 5.25 -17.63
C PRO A 161 3.16 4.31 -18.53
N ASP A 162 3.79 3.35 -19.20
CA ASP A 162 3.10 2.40 -20.09
C ASP A 162 2.19 1.44 -19.31
N GLY A 163 2.63 0.99 -18.13
CA GLY A 163 1.78 0.23 -17.22
C GLY A 163 0.65 1.07 -16.64
N ALA A 164 0.91 2.34 -16.32
CA ALA A 164 -0.10 3.27 -15.79
C ALA A 164 -1.25 3.51 -16.79
N GLU A 165 -0.92 3.60 -18.08
CA GLU A 165 -1.93 3.72 -19.14
C GLU A 165 -2.91 2.54 -19.18
N LYS A 166 -2.47 1.36 -18.76
CA LYS A 166 -3.31 0.15 -18.76
C LYS A 166 -3.71 -0.28 -17.36
N PHE A 167 -3.45 0.59 -16.36
CA PHE A 167 -3.64 0.31 -14.93
C PHE A 167 -3.19 -1.12 -14.55
N GLN A 168 -1.98 -1.47 -14.96
CA GLN A 168 -1.43 -2.81 -14.80
C GLN A 168 -0.04 -2.79 -14.16
N ARG A 169 0.29 -3.88 -13.47
CA ARG A 169 1.58 -4.05 -12.80
C ARG A 169 2.80 -3.95 -13.73
N ARG A 170 2.75 -4.58 -14.89
CA ARG A 170 3.91 -4.79 -15.77
C ARG A 170 4.01 -3.68 -16.83
N ASN A 171 5.20 -3.45 -17.37
CA ASN A 171 5.38 -2.48 -18.47
C ASN A 171 4.85 -3.03 -19.81
N ALA A 172 5.10 -2.31 -20.92
CA ALA A 172 4.62 -2.70 -22.25
C ALA A 172 5.16 -4.04 -22.80
N LEU A 173 6.23 -4.59 -22.21
CA LEU A 173 6.77 -5.91 -22.57
C LEU A 173 6.32 -7.02 -21.61
N ASP A 174 5.33 -6.75 -20.75
CA ASP A 174 4.94 -7.63 -19.66
C ASP A 174 6.11 -7.97 -18.72
N ILE A 175 7.11 -7.09 -18.57
CA ILE A 175 8.18 -7.25 -17.59
C ILE A 175 7.76 -6.57 -16.29
N ASP A 176 7.90 -7.29 -15.17
CA ASP A 176 7.83 -6.70 -13.84
C ASP A 176 9.14 -5.92 -13.62
N LEU A 177 9.05 -4.58 -13.60
CA LEU A 177 10.23 -3.72 -13.44
C LEU A 177 10.96 -4.00 -12.13
N ASN A 178 10.24 -4.39 -11.07
CA ASN A 178 10.81 -4.77 -9.80
C ASN A 178 11.36 -6.20 -9.80
N ARG A 179 11.59 -6.78 -10.99
CA ARG A 179 12.36 -8.00 -11.23
C ARG A 179 13.42 -7.82 -12.33
N ASP A 180 13.75 -6.58 -12.68
CA ASP A 180 14.71 -6.26 -13.75
C ASP A 180 15.99 -5.55 -13.26
N ALA A 181 16.22 -5.42 -11.95
CA ALA A 181 17.36 -4.66 -11.41
C ALA A 181 18.74 -5.30 -11.72
N MET A 182 18.79 -6.59 -12.05
CA MET A 182 20.03 -7.28 -12.40
C MET A 182 20.43 -7.11 -13.86
N ARG A 183 19.45 -7.23 -14.77
CA ARG A 183 19.71 -7.25 -16.22
C ARG A 183 19.50 -5.89 -16.85
N LEU A 184 18.65 -5.04 -16.27
CA LEU A 184 18.33 -3.71 -16.75
C LEU A 184 17.91 -3.76 -18.22
N VAL A 185 17.01 -4.69 -18.55
CA VAL A 185 16.54 -4.92 -19.92
C VAL A 185 15.71 -3.74 -20.40
N THR A 186 14.83 -3.22 -19.54
CA THR A 186 13.86 -2.19 -19.95
C THR A 186 14.45 -0.78 -19.84
N PRO A 187 14.00 0.18 -20.68
CA PRO A 187 14.46 1.56 -20.57
C PRO A 187 14.12 2.17 -19.20
N GLU A 188 12.98 1.82 -18.60
CA GLU A 188 12.59 2.31 -17.27
C GLU A 188 13.59 1.85 -16.20
N ALA A 189 13.98 0.56 -16.23
CA ALA A 189 14.97 0.00 -15.31
C ALA A 189 16.35 0.68 -15.48
N GLN A 190 16.77 0.93 -16.72
CA GLN A 190 18.01 1.64 -17.02
C GLN A 190 17.97 3.10 -16.54
N ILE A 191 16.83 3.78 -16.71
CA ILE A 191 16.62 5.15 -16.24
C ILE A 191 16.75 5.21 -14.71
N LEU A 192 16.04 4.35 -13.97
CA LEU A 192 16.12 4.33 -12.50
C LEU A 192 17.54 4.05 -12.02
N LYS A 193 18.22 3.06 -12.61
CA LYS A 193 19.61 2.74 -12.27
C LYS A 193 20.54 3.93 -12.50
N ARG A 194 20.43 4.58 -13.66
CA ARG A 194 21.26 5.72 -14.02
C ARG A 194 20.99 6.92 -13.10
N VAL A 195 19.73 7.26 -12.83
CA VAL A 195 19.40 8.35 -11.89
C VAL A 195 19.96 8.06 -10.50
N ARG A 196 19.84 6.82 -10.01
CA ARG A 196 20.43 6.41 -8.73
C ARG A 196 21.95 6.60 -8.73
N ASP A 197 22.64 6.23 -9.80
CA ASP A 197 24.10 6.38 -9.90
C ASP A 197 24.54 7.84 -10.08
N GLU A 198 23.80 8.64 -10.85
CA GLU A 198 24.11 10.07 -11.05
C GLU A 198 23.91 10.87 -9.77
N THR A 199 22.88 10.54 -8.97
CA THR A 199 22.54 11.26 -7.75
C THR A 199 23.33 10.80 -6.52
N GLN A 200 23.86 9.57 -6.54
CA GLN A 200 24.50 8.93 -5.38
C GLN A 200 23.63 9.06 -4.11
N ALA A 201 22.32 8.86 -4.27
CA ALA A 201 21.36 9.12 -3.22
C ALA A 201 21.69 8.36 -1.92
N GLN A 202 21.75 9.10 -0.81
CA GLN A 202 21.99 8.54 0.53
C GLN A 202 20.74 7.85 1.07
N TRP A 203 19.57 8.33 0.67
CA TRP A 203 18.26 7.81 1.04
C TRP A 203 17.42 7.49 -0.19
N GLY A 204 16.60 6.44 -0.10
CA GLY A 204 15.74 5.96 -1.17
C GLY A 204 14.34 5.67 -0.65
N PHE A 205 13.30 6.11 -1.35
CA PHE A 205 11.91 5.70 -1.10
C PHE A 205 11.36 4.95 -2.29
N ASN A 206 11.15 3.66 -2.09
CA ASN A 206 10.49 2.76 -3.03
C ASN A 206 8.99 2.74 -2.74
N LEU A 207 8.21 3.43 -3.56
CA LEU A 207 6.80 3.70 -3.26
C LEU A 207 5.88 2.80 -4.08
N HIS A 208 5.12 1.96 -3.38
CA HIS A 208 4.31 0.88 -3.93
C HIS A 208 2.90 0.84 -3.33
N ASP A 209 2.05 0.01 -3.91
CA ASP A 209 0.77 -0.39 -3.34
C ASP A 209 0.71 -1.92 -3.19
N GLN A 210 -0.03 -2.35 -2.18
CA GLN A 210 -0.32 -3.76 -1.94
C GLN A 210 -1.81 -4.05 -2.05
N SER A 211 -2.17 -5.34 -2.07
CA SER A 211 -3.58 -5.72 -2.14
C SER A 211 -4.37 -5.23 -0.93
N ALA A 212 -5.60 -4.80 -1.18
CA ALA A 212 -6.57 -4.46 -0.13
C ALA A 212 -6.90 -5.63 0.80
N TYR A 213 -6.52 -6.86 0.47
CA TYR A 213 -6.78 -8.05 1.30
C TYR A 213 -5.65 -8.41 2.27
N TYR A 214 -4.62 -7.56 2.37
CA TYR A 214 -3.52 -7.77 3.29
C TYR A 214 -3.92 -7.34 4.70
N GLY A 215 -3.61 -8.18 5.70
CA GLY A 215 -3.86 -7.91 7.11
C GLY A 215 -2.60 -7.63 7.91
N VAL A 216 -2.74 -7.05 9.10
CA VAL A 216 -1.64 -6.87 10.06
C VAL A 216 -1.50 -8.13 10.92
N GLY A 217 -0.47 -8.94 10.67
CA GLY A 217 -0.25 -10.21 11.36
C GLY A 217 -1.49 -11.10 11.36
N ASN A 218 -1.89 -11.55 12.56
CA ASN A 218 -3.18 -12.18 12.80
C ASN A 218 -4.06 -11.22 13.63
N SER A 219 -4.60 -10.19 12.99
CA SER A 219 -5.48 -9.20 13.63
C SER A 219 -6.62 -8.80 12.69
N PRO A 220 -7.73 -8.24 13.23
CA PRO A 220 -8.86 -7.76 12.44
C PRO A 220 -8.59 -6.42 11.73
N HIS A 221 -7.33 -6.05 11.54
CA HIS A 221 -6.94 -4.81 10.87
C HIS A 221 -6.29 -5.11 9.53
N THR A 222 -6.68 -4.38 8.51
CA THR A 222 -5.98 -4.36 7.23
C THR A 222 -4.61 -3.73 7.42
N ALA A 223 -3.61 -4.21 6.67
CA ALA A 223 -2.33 -3.55 6.56
C ALA A 223 -2.46 -2.35 5.62
N SER A 224 -2.91 -1.21 6.15
CA SER A 224 -3.12 0.01 5.37
C SER A 224 -1.81 0.63 4.89
N VAL A 225 -0.77 0.58 5.73
CA VAL A 225 0.61 0.94 5.33
C VAL A 225 1.56 -0.16 5.79
N SER A 226 2.37 -0.69 4.87
CA SER A 226 3.44 -1.62 5.23
C SER A 226 4.81 -1.08 4.85
N PHE A 227 5.79 -1.35 5.69
CA PHE A 227 7.17 -0.92 5.47
C PHE A 227 8.11 -2.08 5.18
N LEU A 228 9.23 -1.80 4.53
CA LEU A 228 10.37 -2.71 4.49
C LEU A 228 11.67 -1.91 4.46
N ALA A 229 12.63 -2.32 5.30
CA ALA A 229 14.04 -2.03 5.11
C ALA A 229 14.65 -3.20 4.32
N PRO A 230 14.82 -3.09 2.99
CA PRO A 230 15.19 -4.22 2.13
C PRO A 230 16.46 -4.91 2.62
N ALA A 231 16.55 -6.23 2.43
CA ALA A 231 17.81 -6.92 2.62
C ALA A 231 18.78 -6.56 1.48
N TYR A 232 20.08 -6.61 1.75
CA TYR A 232 21.11 -6.42 0.71
C TYR A 232 21.86 -7.72 0.36
N ASN A 233 21.58 -8.80 1.10
CA ASN A 233 22.14 -10.12 0.90
C ASN A 233 21.21 -11.21 1.47
N MET A 234 21.50 -12.47 1.13
CA MET A 234 20.70 -13.64 1.55
C MET A 234 20.68 -13.83 3.07
N ASP A 235 21.76 -13.45 3.76
CA ASP A 235 21.91 -13.60 5.21
C ASP A 235 21.15 -12.54 6.01
N LYS A 236 20.49 -11.58 5.33
CA LYS A 236 19.72 -10.49 5.93
C LYS A 236 20.55 -9.74 6.97
N GLU A 237 21.82 -9.49 6.67
CA GLU A 237 22.69 -8.71 7.54
C GLU A 237 22.20 -7.26 7.67
N ILE A 238 22.65 -6.58 8.73
CA ILE A 238 22.32 -5.18 8.99
C ILE A 238 23.61 -4.36 8.93
N ASN A 239 23.82 -3.68 7.80
CA ASN A 239 24.85 -2.65 7.68
C ASN A 239 24.29 -1.29 8.12
N GLU A 240 25.12 -0.25 8.10
CA GLU A 240 24.72 1.10 8.50
C GLU A 240 23.49 1.60 7.72
N SER A 241 23.51 1.44 6.41
CA SER A 241 22.43 1.88 5.52
C SER A 241 21.09 1.20 5.83
N ARG A 242 21.08 -0.11 6.01
CA ARG A 242 19.85 -0.86 6.33
C ARG A 242 19.36 -0.54 7.73
N GLY A 243 20.29 -0.40 8.68
CA GLY A 243 19.99 0.04 10.05
C GLY A 243 19.36 1.43 10.09
N ASN A 244 19.80 2.36 9.25
CA ASN A 244 19.20 3.69 9.13
C ASN A 244 17.77 3.63 8.58
N ALA A 245 17.52 2.81 7.56
CA ALA A 245 16.17 2.56 7.06
C ALA A 245 15.24 1.98 8.14
N MET A 246 15.70 0.97 8.89
CA MET A 246 14.94 0.37 9.99
C MET A 246 14.56 1.40 11.07
N ARG A 247 15.52 2.24 11.47
CA ARG A 247 15.29 3.31 12.46
C ARG A 247 14.28 4.35 11.99
N LEU A 248 14.38 4.77 10.72
CA LEU A 248 13.42 5.70 10.15
C LEU A 248 12.02 5.07 10.11
N ILE A 249 11.90 3.81 9.70
CA ILE A 249 10.64 3.06 9.69
C ILE A 249 10.01 3.00 11.08
N VAL A 250 10.79 2.77 12.14
CA VAL A 250 10.26 2.77 13.53
C VAL A 250 9.64 4.12 13.88
N LEU A 251 10.30 5.22 13.53
CA LEU A 251 9.78 6.57 13.78
C LEU A 251 8.48 6.81 12.99
N LEU A 252 8.49 6.51 11.69
CA LEU A 252 7.34 6.68 10.80
C LEU A 252 6.14 5.80 11.21
N GLY A 253 6.41 4.55 11.59
CA GLY A 253 5.39 3.62 12.06
C GLY A 253 4.70 4.09 13.33
N ARG A 254 5.43 4.76 14.25
CA ARG A 254 4.84 5.37 15.46
C ARG A 254 3.91 6.54 15.11
N LEU A 255 4.30 7.40 14.18
CA LEU A 255 3.47 8.53 13.73
C LEU A 255 2.15 8.05 13.13
N LEU A 256 2.20 7.00 12.29
CA LEU A 256 0.99 6.44 11.69
C LEU A 256 0.03 5.84 12.71
N GLN A 257 0.49 5.41 13.90
CA GLN A 257 -0.43 4.92 14.94
C GLN A 257 -1.39 6.01 15.44
N GLU A 258 -1.06 7.29 15.28
CA GLU A 258 -1.93 8.40 15.70
C GLU A 258 -3.14 8.57 14.78
N HIS A 259 -3.04 8.11 13.53
CA HIS A 259 -4.10 8.25 12.51
C HIS A 259 -4.75 6.91 12.15
N ILE A 260 -3.95 5.84 12.05
CA ILE A 260 -4.39 4.49 11.66
C ILE A 260 -3.90 3.44 12.67
N PRO A 261 -4.34 3.52 13.95
CA PRO A 261 -3.88 2.61 15.00
C PRO A 261 -4.11 1.14 14.64
N GLY A 262 -3.06 0.33 14.80
CA GLY A 262 -3.11 -1.11 14.51
C GLY A 262 -3.07 -1.49 13.02
N LYS A 263 -3.00 -0.53 12.08
CA LYS A 263 -3.03 -0.78 10.63
C LYS A 263 -1.67 -0.67 9.92
N VAL A 264 -0.59 -0.70 10.70
CA VAL A 264 0.80 -0.64 10.19
C VAL A 264 1.46 -2.00 10.31
N ALA A 265 2.14 -2.44 9.25
CA ALA A 265 2.87 -3.69 9.20
C ALA A 265 4.27 -3.55 8.57
N LYS A 266 5.01 -4.65 8.49
CA LYS A 266 6.22 -4.80 7.68
C LYS A 266 6.13 -5.97 6.71
N TYR A 267 6.85 -5.92 5.60
CA TYR A 267 6.96 -7.03 4.65
C TYR A 267 8.01 -8.06 5.09
N ASP A 268 7.87 -9.29 4.56
CA ASP A 268 8.97 -10.25 4.55
C ASP A 268 10.19 -9.62 3.84
N ASP A 269 11.33 -9.69 4.51
CA ASP A 269 12.62 -9.15 4.07
C ASP A 269 13.50 -10.20 3.40
N THR A 270 12.91 -11.29 2.91
CA THR A 270 13.59 -12.26 2.04
C THR A 270 14.20 -11.56 0.83
N PHE A 271 15.53 -11.67 0.71
CA PHE A 271 16.30 -11.02 -0.35
C PHE A 271 15.87 -11.51 -1.73
N GLU A 272 15.41 -10.58 -2.59
CA GLU A 272 15.10 -10.80 -3.99
C GLU A 272 16.17 -10.08 -4.83
N PRO A 273 17.18 -10.82 -5.35
CA PRO A 273 18.32 -10.22 -6.03
C PRO A 273 17.95 -9.46 -7.31
N ARG A 274 16.74 -9.62 -7.82
CA ARG A 274 16.24 -8.91 -9.01
C ARG A 274 15.41 -7.66 -8.70
N ALA A 275 15.08 -7.41 -7.43
CA ALA A 275 14.29 -6.26 -7.02
C ALA A 275 15.13 -4.99 -6.92
N PHE A 276 14.53 -3.84 -7.26
CA PHE A 276 15.22 -2.56 -7.19
C PHE A 276 15.44 -2.10 -5.75
N GLY A 277 14.49 -2.33 -4.83
CA GLY A 277 14.65 -1.99 -3.42
C GLY A 277 15.91 -2.62 -2.82
N ASP A 278 16.04 -3.93 -2.95
CA ASP A 278 17.17 -4.74 -2.48
C ASP A 278 18.50 -4.32 -3.12
N ASN A 279 18.50 -4.06 -4.43
CA ASN A 279 19.72 -3.65 -5.13
C ASN A 279 20.14 -2.22 -4.81
N ILE A 280 19.20 -1.28 -4.69
CA ILE A 280 19.50 0.11 -4.30
C ILE A 280 20.02 0.14 -2.85
N GLN A 281 19.46 -0.67 -1.97
CA GLN A 281 20.00 -0.93 -0.63
C GLN A 281 21.43 -1.48 -0.68
N LYS A 282 21.66 -2.50 -1.50
CA LYS A 282 22.98 -3.12 -1.72
C LYS A 282 24.01 -2.16 -2.33
N TRP A 283 23.57 -1.23 -3.17
CA TRP A 283 24.44 -0.21 -3.77
C TRP A 283 24.77 0.94 -2.80
N GLY A 284 24.25 0.91 -1.57
CA GLY A 284 24.67 1.80 -0.48
C GLY A 284 23.65 2.86 -0.08
N THR A 285 22.43 2.83 -0.63
CA THR A 285 21.37 3.80 -0.31
C THR A 285 20.51 3.28 0.84
N SER A 286 20.20 4.11 1.85
CA SER A 286 19.29 3.76 2.93
C SER A 286 17.86 3.74 2.37
N THR A 287 17.41 2.56 1.96
CA THR A 287 16.18 2.39 1.18
C THR A 287 15.03 1.97 2.07
N ILE A 288 13.91 2.67 1.94
CA ILE A 288 12.66 2.37 2.62
C ILE A 288 11.65 2.05 1.53
N LEU A 289 11.02 0.89 1.64
CA LEU A 289 9.86 0.55 0.83
C LEU A 289 8.59 0.87 1.65
N ILE A 290 7.64 1.54 1.02
CA ILE A 290 6.32 1.89 1.60
C ILE A 290 5.25 1.34 0.68
N GLU A 291 4.31 0.59 1.23
CA GLU A 291 3.25 -0.11 0.51
C GLU A 291 1.88 0.33 1.01
N SER A 292 1.07 0.90 0.12
CA SER A 292 -0.30 1.35 0.42
C SER A 292 -1.31 0.23 0.17
N GLY A 293 -1.88 -0.32 1.25
CA GLY A 293 -2.84 -1.43 1.20
C GLY A 293 -4.30 -0.98 1.18
N GLY A 294 -5.13 -1.71 1.92
CA GLY A 294 -6.56 -1.42 2.07
C GLY A 294 -6.85 -0.60 3.32
N LEU A 295 -7.75 0.36 3.19
CA LEU A 295 -8.30 1.13 4.30
C LEU A 295 -9.83 1.18 4.13
N ASP A 296 -10.54 0.82 5.19
CA ASP A 296 -12.01 0.78 5.19
C ASP A 296 -12.59 2.15 4.84
N GLY A 297 -13.55 2.18 3.91
CA GLY A 297 -14.14 3.43 3.40
C GLY A 297 -13.27 4.24 2.43
N ASP A 298 -12.07 3.78 2.05
CA ASP A 298 -11.13 4.52 1.19
C ASP A 298 -10.74 3.78 -0.12
N PRO A 299 -11.71 3.37 -0.96
CA PRO A 299 -11.42 2.60 -2.18
C PRO A 299 -10.58 3.36 -3.22
N GLU A 300 -10.70 4.69 -3.25
CA GLU A 300 -9.92 5.59 -4.12
C GLU A 300 -8.62 6.08 -3.48
N LYS A 301 -8.27 5.55 -2.30
CA LYS A 301 -7.01 5.80 -1.58
C LYS A 301 -6.74 7.28 -1.30
N GLN A 302 -7.78 8.09 -1.08
CA GLN A 302 -7.66 9.52 -0.81
C GLN A 302 -7.19 9.79 0.63
N GLU A 303 -7.63 9.00 1.61
CA GLU A 303 -7.10 9.08 2.98
C GLU A 303 -5.66 8.54 3.02
N LEU A 304 -5.39 7.42 2.35
CA LEU A 304 -4.02 6.90 2.20
C LEU A 304 -3.08 7.90 1.48
N ARG A 305 -3.58 8.62 0.47
CA ARG A 305 -2.84 9.72 -0.19
C ARG A 305 -2.47 10.83 0.81
N GLN A 306 -3.41 11.27 1.65
CA GLN A 306 -3.13 12.24 2.71
C GLN A 306 -2.11 11.71 3.72
N LEU A 307 -2.22 10.45 4.13
CA LEU A 307 -1.25 9.84 5.03
C LEU A 307 0.15 9.80 4.40
N HIS A 308 0.27 9.44 3.12
CA HIS A 308 1.55 9.44 2.40
C HIS A 308 2.14 10.86 2.27
N PHE A 309 1.31 11.88 2.04
CA PHE A 309 1.73 13.27 2.04
C PHE A 309 2.40 13.65 3.37
N THR A 310 1.71 13.41 4.50
CA THR A 310 2.25 13.72 5.83
C THR A 310 3.47 12.86 6.17
N LEU A 311 3.41 11.56 5.84
CA LEU A 311 4.46 10.59 6.16
C LEU A 311 5.79 10.90 5.47
N LEU A 312 5.76 11.27 4.20
CA LEU A 312 6.97 11.60 3.44
C LEU A 312 7.59 12.92 3.91
N LEU A 313 6.79 13.95 4.20
CA LEU A 313 7.28 15.19 4.80
C LEU A 313 7.90 14.94 6.19
N ALA A 314 7.33 14.03 6.97
CA ALA A 314 7.91 13.58 8.23
C ALA A 314 9.23 12.84 8.05
N ALA A 315 9.31 11.97 7.04
CA ALA A 315 10.54 11.28 6.71
C ALA A 315 11.65 12.25 6.31
N PHE A 316 11.35 13.25 5.49
CA PHE A 316 12.29 14.30 5.08
C PHE A 316 12.82 15.06 6.29
N ASP A 317 11.94 15.47 7.19
CA ASP A 317 12.32 16.18 8.40
C ASP A 317 13.18 15.33 9.35
N ALA A 318 12.82 14.06 9.55
CA ALA A 318 13.61 13.12 10.35
C ALA A 318 15.01 12.91 9.75
N ILE A 319 15.13 12.82 8.42
CA ILE A 319 16.42 12.74 7.72
C ILE A 319 17.21 14.04 7.86
N ALA A 320 16.57 15.19 7.67
CA ALA A 320 17.18 16.52 7.75
C ALA A 320 17.78 16.77 9.14
N SER A 321 16.99 16.52 10.19
CA SER A 321 17.36 16.72 11.60
C SER A 321 18.23 15.61 12.18
N GLY A 322 18.19 14.40 11.61
CA GLY A 322 18.81 13.20 12.18
C GLY A 322 17.97 12.53 13.28
N ALA A 323 16.72 12.94 13.49
CA ALA A 323 15.85 12.41 14.56
C ALA A 323 15.62 10.90 14.48
N TYR A 324 15.74 10.28 13.29
CA TYR A 324 15.64 8.82 13.16
C TYR A 324 16.68 8.08 14.02
N GLN A 325 17.83 8.70 14.34
CA GLN A 325 18.90 8.07 15.12
C GLN A 325 18.47 7.71 16.56
N ASP A 326 17.43 8.37 17.09
CA ASP A 326 16.90 8.08 18.43
C ASP A 326 16.10 6.77 18.49
N ALA A 327 15.67 6.24 17.33
CA ALA A 327 14.99 4.96 17.25
C ALA A 327 15.98 3.79 17.37
N LYS A 328 15.54 2.70 17.99
CA LYS A 328 16.33 1.47 18.12
C LYS A 328 15.98 0.52 16.99
N ILE A 329 17.00 -0.13 16.42
CA ILE A 329 16.80 -1.18 15.39
C ILE A 329 15.91 -2.31 15.93
N GLN A 330 16.06 -2.68 17.21
CA GLN A 330 15.24 -3.73 17.82
C GLN A 330 13.73 -3.43 17.76
N ASP A 331 13.33 -2.16 17.77
CA ASP A 331 11.91 -1.78 17.70
C ASP A 331 11.30 -2.10 16.32
N TYR A 332 12.12 -2.20 15.26
CA TYR A 332 11.70 -2.65 13.93
C TYR A 332 11.23 -4.12 13.95
N GLU A 333 11.82 -4.93 14.82
CA GLU A 333 11.39 -6.33 15.00
C GLU A 333 10.03 -6.46 15.67
N GLY A 334 9.61 -5.42 16.40
CA GLY A 334 8.27 -5.36 17.01
C GLY A 334 7.16 -5.01 16.02
N ILE A 335 7.48 -4.56 14.80
CA ILE A 335 6.46 -4.27 13.78
C ILE A 335 5.93 -5.61 13.25
N PRO A 336 4.61 -5.87 13.30
CA PRO A 336 4.03 -7.11 12.81
C PRO A 336 4.22 -7.27 11.30
N PHE A 337 4.42 -8.49 10.83
CA PHE A 337 4.43 -8.78 9.39
C PHE A 337 3.05 -8.59 8.77
N ASN A 338 2.98 -8.19 7.50
CA ASN A 338 1.75 -8.24 6.73
C ASN A 338 1.37 -9.71 6.41
N ASN A 339 0.08 -9.95 6.25
CA ASN A 339 -0.47 -11.26 5.90
C ASN A 339 -1.26 -11.12 4.60
N SER A 340 -0.72 -11.69 3.52
CA SER A 340 -1.20 -11.50 2.15
C SER A 340 -2.56 -12.13 1.83
N ASN A 341 -3.08 -12.97 2.72
CA ASN A 341 -4.34 -13.67 2.53
C ASN A 341 -5.23 -13.59 3.77
N ALA A 342 -5.29 -12.44 4.44
CA ALA A 342 -6.01 -12.28 5.70
C ALA A 342 -7.47 -11.83 5.54
N PHE A 343 -7.78 -11.10 4.46
CA PHE A 343 -9.05 -10.39 4.34
C PHE A 343 -9.94 -10.84 3.17
N HIS A 344 -11.23 -10.65 3.38
CA HIS A 344 -12.30 -10.77 2.40
C HIS A 344 -13.12 -9.47 2.36
N ASP A 345 -13.91 -9.32 1.32
CA ASP A 345 -14.90 -8.25 1.22
C ASP A 345 -16.08 -8.48 2.15
N LEU A 346 -16.60 -9.71 2.15
CA LEU A 346 -17.73 -10.16 2.96
C LEU A 346 -17.42 -11.56 3.49
N ILE A 347 -17.64 -11.79 4.79
CA ILE A 347 -17.76 -13.14 5.35
C ILE A 347 -19.15 -13.34 5.94
N LEU A 348 -19.83 -14.40 5.52
CA LEU A 348 -21.00 -14.93 6.21
C LEU A 348 -20.54 -16.02 7.17
N ARG A 349 -20.78 -15.83 8.46
CA ARG A 349 -20.38 -16.76 9.52
C ARG A 349 -21.46 -17.79 9.78
N GLU A 350 -21.08 -19.06 9.87
CA GLU A 350 -21.93 -20.17 10.33
C GLU A 350 -23.27 -20.29 9.57
N VAL A 351 -23.24 -20.11 8.25
CA VAL A 351 -24.42 -20.29 7.39
C VAL A 351 -24.63 -21.75 7.04
N GLN A 352 -25.88 -22.19 6.93
CA GLN A 352 -26.21 -23.52 6.44
C GLN A 352 -26.29 -23.56 4.92
N ILE A 353 -25.55 -24.47 4.27
CA ILE A 353 -25.65 -24.77 2.85
C ILE A 353 -26.15 -26.20 2.63
N GLU A 354 -26.87 -26.42 1.53
CA GLU A 354 -27.40 -27.73 1.16
C GLU A 354 -26.51 -28.42 0.11
N LYS A 355 -26.20 -29.70 0.33
CA LYS A 355 -25.58 -30.57 -0.68
C LYS A 355 -26.11 -32.00 -0.54
N ASN A 356 -26.74 -32.53 -1.60
CA ASN A 356 -27.24 -33.90 -1.69
C ASN A 356 -28.24 -34.29 -0.57
N GLY A 357 -29.21 -33.42 -0.31
CA GLY A 357 -30.24 -33.55 0.72
C GLY A 357 -29.77 -33.30 2.15
N LYS A 358 -28.53 -32.84 2.35
CA LYS A 358 -27.94 -32.63 3.68
C LYS A 358 -27.49 -31.18 3.87
N TRP A 359 -27.66 -30.68 5.09
CA TRP A 359 -27.24 -29.33 5.47
C TRP A 359 -25.90 -29.37 6.20
N TYR A 360 -25.02 -28.44 5.83
CA TYR A 360 -23.69 -28.26 6.43
C TYR A 360 -23.54 -26.82 6.87
N THR A 361 -22.96 -26.60 8.05
CA THR A 361 -22.65 -25.26 8.54
C THR A 361 -21.23 -24.89 8.11
N VAL A 362 -21.08 -23.75 7.44
CA VAL A 362 -19.80 -23.27 6.90
C VAL A 362 -19.73 -21.74 7.01
N ASP A 363 -18.53 -21.20 6.92
CA ASP A 363 -18.32 -19.79 6.57
C ASP A 363 -18.21 -19.65 5.05
N LEU A 364 -18.71 -18.54 4.51
CA LEU A 364 -18.59 -18.18 3.09
C LEU A 364 -17.85 -16.84 2.96
N GLY A 365 -16.68 -16.85 2.33
CA GLY A 365 -15.84 -15.67 2.13
C GLY A 365 -15.88 -15.18 0.68
N PHE A 366 -16.22 -13.91 0.47
CA PHE A 366 -16.30 -13.29 -0.85
C PHE A 366 -15.18 -12.28 -1.07
N ARG A 367 -14.69 -12.19 -2.31
CA ARG A 367 -13.83 -11.11 -2.79
C ARG A 367 -14.40 -10.52 -4.07
N ARG A 368 -14.27 -9.20 -4.22
CA ARG A 368 -14.72 -8.40 -5.35
C ARG A 368 -13.50 -7.83 -6.05
N ILE A 369 -13.23 -8.31 -7.26
CA ILE A 369 -12.15 -7.76 -8.08
C ILE A 369 -12.72 -6.71 -9.04
N GLU A 370 -11.89 -5.74 -9.38
CA GLU A 370 -12.22 -4.80 -10.45
C GLU A 370 -11.98 -5.44 -11.81
N ILE A 371 -12.93 -5.22 -12.71
CA ILE A 371 -12.80 -5.55 -14.13
C ILE A 371 -12.78 -4.25 -14.90
N GLU A 372 -11.69 -4.05 -15.63
CA GLU A 372 -11.41 -2.81 -16.33
C GLU A 372 -12.31 -2.60 -17.55
N LEU A 373 -12.61 -1.33 -17.81
CA LEU A 373 -13.37 -0.83 -18.94
C LEU A 373 -12.66 0.38 -19.54
N ASN A 374 -13.06 0.79 -20.74
CA ASN A 374 -12.77 2.11 -21.32
C ASN A 374 -11.37 2.66 -21.04
N ASP A 375 -10.37 2.14 -21.75
CA ASP A 375 -8.98 2.59 -21.63
C ASP A 375 -8.48 2.61 -20.17
N SER A 376 -8.98 1.69 -19.33
CA SER A 376 -8.64 1.52 -17.91
C SER A 376 -8.96 2.71 -16.99
N LYS A 377 -9.80 3.66 -17.44
CA LYS A 377 -10.32 4.76 -16.60
C LYS A 377 -11.56 4.35 -15.81
N GLU A 378 -12.37 3.46 -16.36
CA GLU A 378 -13.57 2.93 -15.73
C GLU A 378 -13.39 1.47 -15.35
N HIS A 379 -14.21 0.98 -14.42
CA HIS A 379 -14.23 -0.42 -14.02
C HIS A 379 -15.61 -0.79 -13.45
N TYR A 380 -15.82 -2.08 -13.22
CA TYR A 380 -16.93 -2.58 -12.40
C TYR A 380 -16.45 -3.70 -11.50
N HIS A 381 -17.16 -3.99 -10.41
CA HIS A 381 -16.79 -5.09 -9.51
C HIS A 381 -17.38 -6.42 -9.95
N ARG A 382 -16.56 -7.46 -9.86
CA ARG A 382 -17.00 -8.85 -9.98
C ARG A 382 -16.70 -9.59 -8.69
N GLY A 383 -17.76 -9.90 -7.96
CA GLY A 383 -17.71 -10.78 -6.80
C GLY A 383 -17.38 -12.23 -7.18
N SER A 384 -16.78 -12.93 -6.24
CA SER A 384 -16.61 -14.38 -6.28
C SER A 384 -16.58 -14.94 -4.87
N LEU A 385 -17.10 -16.15 -4.69
CA LEU A 385 -16.88 -16.94 -3.49
C LEU A 385 -15.42 -17.40 -3.48
N SER A 386 -14.60 -16.64 -2.77
CA SER A 386 -13.15 -16.83 -2.70
C SER A 386 -12.72 -17.94 -1.76
N ASP A 387 -13.54 -18.27 -0.75
CA ASP A 387 -13.28 -19.38 0.16
C ASP A 387 -14.58 -19.91 0.80
N ILE A 388 -14.55 -21.17 1.26
CA ILE A 388 -15.67 -21.88 1.89
C ILE A 388 -15.16 -22.89 2.91
N GLY A 389 -15.67 -22.83 4.14
CA GLY A 389 -15.30 -23.78 5.19
C GLY A 389 -15.11 -23.10 6.54
N ASP A 390 -13.99 -23.40 7.21
CA ASP A 390 -13.59 -22.72 8.45
C ASP A 390 -12.78 -21.47 8.11
N LEU A 391 -13.40 -20.30 8.26
CA LEU A 391 -12.74 -19.01 8.06
C LEU A 391 -12.44 -18.30 9.38
N SER A 392 -12.39 -19.02 10.51
CA SER A 392 -12.21 -18.45 11.85
C SER A 392 -10.92 -17.62 12.02
N THR A 393 -9.91 -17.84 11.17
CA THR A 393 -8.64 -17.09 11.15
C THR A 393 -8.61 -15.96 10.11
N PHE A 394 -9.70 -15.73 9.39
CA PHE A 394 -9.83 -14.69 8.38
C PHE A 394 -10.73 -13.57 8.87
N TYR A 395 -10.52 -12.40 8.29
CA TYR A 395 -11.29 -11.18 8.59
C TYR A 395 -11.94 -10.65 7.31
N ALA A 396 -12.84 -9.69 7.46
CA ALA A 396 -13.48 -9.05 6.31
C ALA A 396 -13.84 -7.60 6.61
N TYR A 397 -13.99 -6.81 5.55
CA TYR A 397 -14.55 -5.47 5.61
C TYR A 397 -16.00 -5.52 6.13
N GLU A 398 -16.79 -6.47 5.62
CA GLU A 398 -18.14 -6.75 6.10
C GLU A 398 -18.21 -8.16 6.68
N GLN A 399 -18.76 -8.31 7.89
CA GLN A 399 -19.02 -9.61 8.50
C GLN A 399 -20.48 -9.71 8.92
N PHE A 400 -21.11 -10.83 8.58
CA PHE A 400 -22.50 -11.10 8.92
C PHE A 400 -22.63 -12.44 9.64
N ASP A 401 -23.22 -12.42 10.83
CA ASP A 401 -23.54 -13.62 11.59
C ASP A 401 -24.78 -14.29 10.99
N ALA A 402 -24.54 -15.34 10.21
CA ALA A 402 -25.58 -16.10 9.52
C ALA A 402 -26.03 -17.34 10.31
N ARG A 403 -25.78 -17.40 11.63
CA ARG A 403 -26.33 -18.46 12.46
C ARG A 403 -27.85 -18.54 12.32
N SER A 404 -28.35 -19.76 12.16
CA SER A 404 -29.77 -20.07 11.91
C SER A 404 -30.29 -19.65 10.53
N TYR A 405 -29.43 -19.18 9.63
CA TYR A 405 -29.80 -18.94 8.24
C TYR A 405 -29.41 -20.11 7.35
N GLN A 406 -30.26 -20.38 6.38
CA GLN A 406 -30.01 -21.27 5.26
C GLN A 406 -29.71 -20.42 4.02
N ALA A 407 -28.59 -20.65 3.37
CA ALA A 407 -28.27 -20.07 2.08
C ALA A 407 -28.97 -20.89 0.97
N VAL A 408 -29.99 -20.28 0.37
CA VAL A 408 -30.84 -20.91 -0.65
C VAL A 408 -30.56 -20.26 -2.00
N PRO A 409 -30.12 -21.01 -3.03
CA PRO A 409 -29.92 -20.47 -4.38
C PRO A 409 -31.14 -19.70 -4.86
N GLY A 410 -30.92 -18.49 -5.37
CA GLY A 410 -32.00 -17.65 -5.85
C GLY A 410 -32.63 -18.18 -7.13
N LYS A 411 -33.90 -17.87 -7.34
CA LYS A 411 -34.68 -18.30 -8.52
C LYS A 411 -34.48 -17.33 -9.68
N THR A 412 -34.67 -17.86 -10.89
CA THR A 412 -34.84 -17.03 -12.09
C THR A 412 -36.29 -16.59 -12.21
N TYR A 413 -36.52 -15.29 -12.41
CA TYR A 413 -37.85 -14.77 -12.71
C TYR A 413 -38.34 -15.33 -14.06
N PRO A 414 -39.56 -15.89 -14.16
CA PRO A 414 -39.95 -16.74 -15.29
C PRO A 414 -40.16 -16.00 -16.61
N SER A 415 -40.46 -14.70 -16.57
CA SER A 415 -40.72 -13.91 -17.77
C SER A 415 -39.52 -13.01 -18.10
N PRO A 416 -38.97 -13.08 -19.31
CA PRO A 416 -37.86 -12.21 -19.69
C PRO A 416 -38.32 -10.76 -19.84
N PHE A 417 -37.43 -9.83 -19.52
CA PHE A 417 -37.60 -8.41 -19.77
C PHE A 417 -36.95 -8.01 -21.09
N VAL A 418 -37.53 -7.02 -21.77
CA VAL A 418 -37.03 -6.54 -23.06
C VAL A 418 -35.69 -5.81 -22.95
N SER A 419 -35.41 -5.18 -21.81
CA SER A 419 -34.20 -4.40 -21.54
C SER A 419 -33.91 -4.26 -20.05
N LEU A 420 -32.71 -3.81 -19.72
CA LEU A 420 -32.33 -3.47 -18.34
C LEU A 420 -33.18 -2.31 -17.79
N ASP A 421 -33.52 -1.32 -18.60
CA ASP A 421 -34.36 -0.19 -18.14
C ASP A 421 -35.78 -0.62 -17.80
N ALA A 422 -36.36 -1.55 -18.57
CA ALA A 422 -37.65 -2.14 -18.25
C ALA A 422 -37.61 -2.89 -16.91
N LEU A 423 -36.48 -3.55 -16.60
CA LEU A 423 -36.26 -4.22 -15.32
C LEU A 423 -36.06 -3.21 -14.17
N ARG A 424 -35.33 -2.11 -14.40
CA ARG A 424 -35.13 -1.04 -13.39
C ARG A 424 -36.43 -0.37 -12.94
N GLN A 425 -37.44 -0.34 -13.80
CA GLN A 425 -38.77 0.18 -13.46
C GLN A 425 -39.62 -0.76 -12.60
N GLN A 426 -39.15 -2.00 -12.36
CA GLN A 426 -39.87 -2.97 -11.55
C GLN A 426 -39.57 -2.83 -10.05
N ASP A 427 -40.42 -3.44 -9.23
CA ASP A 427 -40.24 -3.50 -7.80
C ASP A 427 -39.27 -4.62 -7.38
N ILE A 428 -37.98 -4.40 -7.63
CA ILE A 428 -36.89 -5.35 -7.32
C ILE A 428 -36.92 -5.85 -5.86
N PRO A 429 -37.11 -5.00 -4.82
CA PRO A 429 -37.21 -5.48 -3.44
C PRO A 429 -38.29 -6.55 -3.25
N THR A 430 -39.44 -6.40 -3.91
CA THR A 430 -40.53 -7.37 -3.84
C THR A 430 -40.16 -8.68 -4.53
N PHE A 431 -39.50 -8.64 -5.69
CA PHE A 431 -39.01 -9.84 -6.36
C PHE A 431 -37.96 -10.61 -5.53
N LEU A 432 -37.03 -9.90 -4.89
CA LEU A 432 -36.05 -10.52 -4.00
C LEU A 432 -36.74 -11.23 -2.82
N ARG A 433 -37.75 -10.61 -2.21
CA ARG A 433 -38.55 -11.23 -1.12
C ARG A 433 -39.38 -12.44 -1.58
N GLN A 434 -39.70 -12.53 -2.86
CA GLN A 434 -40.32 -13.73 -3.46
C GLN A 434 -39.29 -14.82 -3.82
N GLY A 435 -38.00 -14.49 -3.70
CA GLY A 435 -36.88 -15.38 -3.93
C GLY A 435 -36.29 -15.31 -5.34
N TYR A 436 -36.63 -14.30 -6.13
CA TYR A 436 -36.07 -14.09 -7.46
C TYR A 436 -34.85 -13.18 -7.40
N THR A 437 -33.67 -13.71 -7.71
CA THR A 437 -32.41 -12.95 -7.76
C THR A 437 -31.89 -12.80 -9.18
N THR A 438 -32.35 -13.65 -10.10
CA THR A 438 -31.88 -13.68 -11.49
C THR A 438 -32.97 -13.29 -12.46
N PHE A 439 -32.66 -12.41 -13.40
CA PHE A 439 -33.60 -11.85 -14.37
C PHE A 439 -33.07 -12.06 -15.79
N GLN A 440 -33.94 -12.57 -16.66
CA GLN A 440 -33.61 -12.81 -18.06
C GLN A 440 -33.89 -11.58 -18.91
N LEU A 441 -32.94 -11.21 -19.77
CA LEU A 441 -33.07 -10.11 -20.71
C LEU A 441 -33.02 -10.65 -22.15
N THR A 442 -33.89 -10.13 -23.03
CA THR A 442 -33.82 -10.42 -24.47
C THR A 442 -32.54 -9.88 -25.10
N HIS A 443 -32.07 -8.74 -24.59
CA HIS A 443 -30.79 -8.13 -24.94
C HIS A 443 -30.04 -7.83 -23.64
N LEU A 444 -29.08 -8.68 -23.30
CA LEU A 444 -28.22 -8.48 -22.12
C LEU A 444 -27.17 -7.41 -22.44
N PRO A 445 -27.18 -6.24 -21.78
CA PRO A 445 -26.12 -5.26 -21.96
C PRO A 445 -24.80 -5.76 -21.36
N PHE A 446 -23.70 -5.03 -21.65
CA PHE A 446 -22.41 -5.27 -21.02
C PHE A 446 -22.54 -5.31 -19.49
N ARG A 447 -21.79 -6.23 -18.85
CA ARG A 447 -21.88 -6.49 -17.41
C ARG A 447 -21.73 -5.23 -16.55
N SER A 448 -20.91 -4.30 -16.98
CA SER A 448 -20.71 -3.00 -16.32
C SER A 448 -21.99 -2.21 -16.05
N GLN A 449 -23.04 -2.39 -16.86
CA GLN A 449 -24.30 -1.66 -16.71
C GLN A 449 -25.19 -2.20 -15.58
N TRP A 450 -24.94 -3.43 -15.11
CA TRP A 450 -25.77 -4.09 -14.11
C TRP A 450 -24.99 -4.74 -12.96
N ALA A 451 -23.66 -4.78 -13.01
CA ALA A 451 -22.83 -5.45 -12.01
C ALA A 451 -23.03 -4.92 -10.59
N GLU A 452 -23.32 -3.64 -10.44
CA GLU A 452 -23.53 -3.00 -9.13
C GLU A 452 -25.00 -3.04 -8.68
N LEU A 453 -25.90 -3.50 -9.54
CA LEU A 453 -27.31 -3.63 -9.20
C LEU A 453 -27.54 -4.85 -8.29
N PRO A 454 -28.56 -4.81 -7.40
CA PRO A 454 -28.96 -5.92 -6.54
C PRO A 454 -29.68 -7.05 -7.31
N ILE A 455 -29.18 -7.43 -8.49
CA ILE A 455 -29.72 -8.48 -9.36
C ILE A 455 -28.61 -9.21 -10.11
N GLU A 456 -28.85 -10.45 -10.52
CA GLU A 456 -28.08 -11.11 -11.58
C GLU A 456 -28.87 -11.02 -12.90
N ALA A 457 -28.23 -10.61 -13.99
CA ALA A 457 -28.84 -10.57 -15.32
C ALA A 457 -28.23 -11.64 -16.23
N THR A 458 -29.06 -12.29 -17.05
CA THR A 458 -28.62 -13.32 -18.01
C THR A 458 -29.41 -13.25 -19.30
N ASP A 459 -28.87 -13.81 -20.39
CA ASP A 459 -29.61 -14.00 -21.64
C ASP A 459 -30.84 -14.89 -21.42
N ALA A 460 -31.91 -14.59 -22.14
CA ALA A 460 -33.11 -15.41 -22.17
C ALA A 460 -32.81 -16.87 -22.54
N GLY A 461 -33.35 -17.81 -21.78
CA GLY A 461 -33.13 -19.26 -21.97
C GLY A 461 -31.83 -19.82 -21.38
N LYS A 462 -30.93 -18.97 -20.88
CA LYS A 462 -29.72 -19.42 -20.18
C LYS A 462 -30.02 -19.70 -18.70
N ALA A 463 -29.50 -20.81 -18.20
CA ALA A 463 -29.62 -21.19 -16.80
C ALA A 463 -28.73 -20.28 -15.92
N PRO A 464 -29.19 -19.89 -14.72
CA PRO A 464 -28.41 -19.08 -13.80
C PRO A 464 -27.24 -19.89 -13.22
N ALA A 465 -26.15 -19.20 -12.86
CA ALA A 465 -25.01 -19.81 -12.17
C ALA A 465 -25.09 -19.60 -10.64
N ASN A 466 -26.26 -19.87 -10.03
CA ASN A 466 -26.53 -19.60 -8.61
C ASN A 466 -26.07 -20.72 -7.67
N GLU A 467 -25.36 -21.73 -8.17
CA GLU A 467 -24.77 -22.78 -7.32
C GLU A 467 -23.71 -22.17 -6.41
N ILE A 468 -23.86 -22.35 -5.10
CA ILE A 468 -22.86 -21.95 -4.10
C ILE A 468 -21.67 -22.89 -4.21
N ARG A 469 -20.63 -22.43 -4.91
CA ARG A 469 -19.39 -23.17 -5.14
C ARG A 469 -18.20 -22.23 -5.19
N LEU A 470 -17.03 -22.74 -4.77
CA LEU A 470 -15.77 -22.00 -4.80
C LEU A 470 -15.49 -21.45 -6.20
N ASN A 471 -14.95 -20.23 -6.26
CA ASN A 471 -14.68 -19.45 -7.49
C ASN A 471 -15.91 -19.09 -8.32
N GLY A 472 -17.12 -19.47 -7.88
CA GLY A 472 -18.38 -19.04 -8.49
C GLY A 472 -18.77 -17.63 -8.05
N ASN A 473 -19.76 -17.04 -8.73
CA ASN A 473 -20.42 -15.81 -8.30
C ASN A 473 -21.91 -16.08 -8.05
N PRO A 474 -22.25 -16.82 -6.98
CA PRO A 474 -23.62 -17.25 -6.74
C PRO A 474 -24.49 -16.07 -6.27
N SER A 475 -25.72 -16.01 -6.79
CA SER A 475 -26.78 -15.19 -6.23
C SER A 475 -27.74 -16.06 -5.41
N PHE A 476 -27.85 -15.78 -4.11
CA PHE A 476 -28.63 -16.59 -3.18
C PHE A 476 -29.28 -15.73 -2.10
N LEU A 477 -30.20 -16.34 -1.33
CA LEU A 477 -30.94 -15.70 -0.27
C LEU A 477 -30.61 -16.35 1.06
N LEU A 478 -30.59 -15.55 2.12
CA LEU A 478 -30.53 -16.05 3.49
C LEU A 478 -31.96 -16.22 4.01
N GLN A 479 -32.35 -17.48 4.21
CA GLN A 479 -33.65 -17.88 4.69
C GLN A 479 -33.60 -18.25 6.17
N LYS A 480 -34.58 -17.76 6.95
CA LYS A 480 -34.82 -18.18 8.33
C LYS A 480 -36.32 -18.31 8.54
N GLU A 481 -36.76 -19.40 9.18
CA GLU A 481 -38.19 -19.65 9.48
C GLU A 481 -39.09 -19.55 8.23
N GLY A 482 -38.60 -20.01 7.09
CA GLY A 482 -39.32 -20.00 5.81
C GLY A 482 -39.39 -18.63 5.11
N ARG A 483 -38.80 -17.57 5.68
CA ARG A 483 -38.78 -16.22 5.12
C ARG A 483 -37.37 -15.82 4.68
N TYR A 484 -37.27 -15.08 3.58
CA TYR A 484 -36.00 -14.49 3.14
C TYR A 484 -35.78 -13.15 3.84
N HIS A 485 -34.61 -12.98 4.45
CA HIS A 485 -34.23 -11.74 5.14
C HIS A 485 -33.14 -10.97 4.41
N TYR A 486 -32.22 -11.69 3.77
CA TYR A 486 -31.11 -11.08 3.04
C TYR A 486 -30.93 -11.73 1.67
N ALA A 487 -30.33 -10.99 0.74
CA ALA A 487 -29.81 -11.52 -0.51
C ALA A 487 -28.30 -11.29 -0.58
N VAL A 488 -27.58 -12.22 -1.18
CA VAL A 488 -26.17 -12.08 -1.53
C VAL A 488 -26.08 -12.13 -3.04
N ILE A 489 -25.67 -11.03 -3.66
CA ILE A 489 -25.63 -10.85 -5.12
C ILE A 489 -24.33 -10.13 -5.48
N ASN A 490 -23.59 -10.68 -6.45
CA ASN A 490 -22.27 -10.19 -6.84
C ASN A 490 -21.28 -10.01 -5.66
N GLY A 491 -21.41 -10.83 -4.61
CA GLY A 491 -20.61 -10.74 -3.38
C GLY A 491 -20.95 -9.57 -2.46
N TYR A 492 -22.09 -8.89 -2.65
CA TYR A 492 -22.64 -7.90 -1.73
C TYR A 492 -23.81 -8.49 -0.93
N LEU A 493 -23.95 -8.07 0.32
CA LEU A 493 -25.08 -8.42 1.19
C LEU A 493 -26.15 -7.31 1.11
N TYR A 494 -27.42 -7.71 0.97
CA TYR A 494 -28.56 -6.81 0.90
C TYR A 494 -29.60 -7.21 1.95
N ASP A 495 -30.00 -6.28 2.82
CA ASP A 495 -31.13 -6.47 3.75
C ASP A 495 -32.46 -6.23 3.05
N LEU A 496 -33.29 -7.27 2.95
CA LEU A 496 -34.58 -7.22 2.26
C LEU A 496 -35.67 -6.45 3.03
N ASN A 497 -35.40 -6.06 4.27
CA ASN A 497 -36.25 -5.14 5.03
C ASN A 497 -35.85 -3.68 4.80
N ASN A 498 -34.64 -3.40 4.30
CA ASN A 498 -34.20 -2.07 3.93
C ASN A 498 -34.47 -1.79 2.44
N GLU A 499 -35.74 -1.59 2.11
CA GLU A 499 -36.14 -1.28 0.72
C GLU A 499 -35.46 -0.01 0.18
N GLU A 500 -35.28 1.00 1.03
CA GLU A 500 -34.66 2.26 0.63
C GLU A 500 -33.21 2.03 0.19
N GLY A 501 -32.42 1.27 0.95
CA GLY A 501 -31.04 0.93 0.60
C GLY A 501 -30.94 0.09 -0.69
N ILE A 502 -31.88 -0.81 -0.94
CA ILE A 502 -31.93 -1.56 -2.21
C ILE A 502 -32.27 -0.61 -3.37
N ARG A 503 -33.22 0.30 -3.18
CA ARG A 503 -33.62 1.28 -4.21
C ARG A 503 -32.53 2.31 -4.47
N GLU A 504 -31.75 2.69 -3.48
CA GLU A 504 -30.61 3.61 -3.62
C GLU A 504 -29.57 3.03 -4.58
N ARG A 505 -29.23 1.74 -4.44
CA ARG A 505 -28.31 1.04 -5.36
C ARG A 505 -28.85 0.83 -6.78
N MET A 506 -30.14 1.07 -7.02
CA MET A 506 -30.78 0.95 -8.32
C MET A 506 -30.84 2.27 -9.10
N ARG A 507 -30.58 3.40 -8.42
CA ARG A 507 -30.50 4.74 -9.02
C ARG A 507 -29.10 4.99 -9.53
#